data_AF-A0A3D0N8T8-F1
#
_entry.id   AF-A0A3D0N8T8-F1
#
_cell.length_a   1.000
_cell.length_b   1.000
_cell.length_c   1.000
_cell.angle_alpha   90.00
_cell.angle_beta   90.00
_cell.angle_gamma   90.00
#
_symmetry.space_group_name_H-M   'P 1'
#
loop_
_entity.id
_entity.type
_entity.pdbx_description
1 polymer ?
#
loop_
_entity_poly.entity_id
_entity_poly.type
_entity_poly.pdbx_seq_one_letter_code
_entity_poly.pdbx_strand_id
1 'polypeptide(L)'
;MRTPLLIALIMIATAGLCLAQTIPLAEPGYELPYGEAAEFTFTPTGDYSSVRLVYDVRMQFPSAAGSTYVMAWEVNGEPLYAAASRTSVRLLNKPLTFTMASGLEIGWASGNTWRAVYSPDFELVQGGAAGGMQVEQVDPYRFVIDITDLVRRGEENTISLLHRGEVMNLRNAFAGQDVSLELVFRELSVELSDEPPVAAPAPDAAEEFSADRVMLQPPASVEIGEVASLTDGAIAIALPGLDLRVTSRFSWEGGGFNALGVESADAQPQWRVESAEAGGVTTIIGTAPDYRVERTVRLMADHVAVTDRLVNTSGRDIGLAFDHRLEPLEGEIVDAYLGGNPDPATMT
;
A
#
# COMPACT_ATOMS: atom_id res chain seq x y z
N MET A 1 64.69 18.80 42.61
CA MET A 1 63.73 17.81 42.08
C MET A 1 62.33 18.24 42.48
N ARG A 2 61.58 18.86 41.58
CA ARG A 2 60.14 19.14 41.73
C ARG A 2 59.50 18.86 40.37
N THR A 3 58.74 17.77 40.33
CA THR A 3 57.99 17.25 39.19
C THR A 3 56.76 18.14 38.96
N PRO A 4 56.45 18.59 37.73
CA PRO A 4 55.17 19.23 37.46
C PRO A 4 54.09 18.16 37.27
N LEU A 5 53.01 18.30 38.04
CA LEU A 5 51.79 17.50 37.98
C LEU A 5 50.98 17.98 36.76
N LEU A 6 50.86 17.13 35.73
CA LEU A 6 50.03 17.38 34.56
C LEU A 6 48.59 17.02 34.92
N ILE A 7 47.71 18.03 35.06
CA ILE A 7 46.27 17.84 35.24
C ILE A 7 45.67 17.54 33.88
N ALA A 8 45.25 16.29 33.66
CA ALA A 8 44.50 15.89 32.48
C ALA A 8 43.03 16.31 32.66
N LEU A 9 42.57 17.22 31.80
CA LEU A 9 41.17 17.62 31.68
C LEU A 9 40.42 16.52 30.90
N ILE A 10 39.64 15.71 31.60
CA ILE A 10 38.74 14.73 30.97
C ILE A 10 37.51 15.50 30.46
N MET A 11 37.44 15.71 29.14
CA MET A 11 36.20 16.12 28.49
C MET A 11 35.25 14.93 28.48
N ILE A 12 34.25 14.96 29.35
CA ILE A 12 33.10 14.06 29.29
C ILE A 12 32.23 14.55 28.13
N ALA A 13 32.35 13.90 26.98
CA ALA A 13 31.37 14.03 25.91
C ALA A 13 30.06 13.40 26.40
N THR A 14 29.10 14.24 26.77
CA THR A 14 27.72 13.82 26.96
C THR A 14 27.14 13.55 25.58
N ALA A 15 27.11 12.29 25.17
CA ALA A 15 26.22 11.86 24.11
C ALA A 15 24.79 12.07 24.65
N GLY A 16 24.14 13.14 24.22
CA GLY A 16 22.72 13.32 24.44
C GLY A 16 21.99 12.17 23.75
N LEU A 17 21.46 11.24 24.53
CA LEU A 17 20.36 10.40 24.08
C LEU A 17 19.19 11.35 23.83
N CYS A 18 18.96 11.73 22.57
CA CYS A 18 17.71 12.35 22.17
C CYS A 18 16.60 11.34 22.46
N LEU A 19 15.82 11.60 23.50
CA LEU A 19 14.61 10.85 23.77
C LEU A 19 13.53 11.42 22.87
N ALA A 20 12.88 10.53 22.09
CA ALA A 20 11.65 10.90 21.40
C ALA A 20 10.65 11.46 22.40
N GLN A 21 10.03 12.60 22.08
CA GLN A 21 9.06 13.24 22.97
C GLN A 21 7.68 12.62 22.74
N THR A 22 7.10 12.03 23.78
CA THR A 22 5.76 11.47 23.74
C THR A 22 4.73 12.45 24.30
N ILE A 23 3.63 12.64 23.58
CA ILE A 23 2.46 13.42 23.98
C ILE A 23 1.30 12.42 24.17
N PRO A 24 0.83 12.16 25.41
CA PRO A 24 -0.33 11.30 25.61
C PRO A 24 -1.59 11.96 25.05
N LEU A 25 -2.39 11.22 24.28
CA LEU A 25 -3.69 11.68 23.79
C LEU A 25 -4.82 11.26 24.73
N ALA A 26 -4.65 10.13 25.41
CA ALA A 26 -5.57 9.62 26.43
C ALA A 26 -4.81 8.95 27.57
N GLU A 27 -5.47 8.79 28.71
CA GLU A 27 -4.94 8.01 29.83
C GLU A 27 -4.83 6.52 29.48
N PRO A 28 -3.85 5.79 30.03
CA PRO A 28 -3.76 4.34 29.86
C PRO A 28 -5.04 3.63 30.29
N GLY A 29 -5.51 2.69 29.46
CA GLY A 29 -6.78 2.01 29.68
C GLY A 29 -7.99 2.76 29.15
N TYR A 30 -7.82 3.79 28.32
CA TYR A 30 -8.91 4.48 27.65
C TYR A 30 -9.80 3.48 26.87
N GLU A 31 -11.12 3.61 27.04
CA GLU A 31 -12.12 2.79 26.38
C GLU A 31 -12.96 3.66 25.46
N LEU A 32 -13.07 3.27 24.19
CA LEU A 32 -13.99 3.86 23.23
C LEU A 32 -15.19 2.92 23.04
N PRO A 33 -16.40 3.32 23.48
CA PRO A 33 -17.57 2.47 23.37
C PRO A 33 -17.91 2.11 21.93
N TYR A 34 -18.59 0.98 21.78
CA TYR A 34 -19.03 0.47 20.48
C TYR A 34 -19.88 1.49 19.71
N GLY A 35 -19.43 1.87 18.51
CA GLY A 35 -20.14 2.79 17.62
C GLY A 35 -19.80 4.27 17.81
N GLU A 36 -19.16 4.62 18.93
CA GLU A 36 -18.84 6.00 19.27
C GLU A 36 -17.61 6.54 18.52
N ALA A 37 -17.45 7.86 18.58
CA ALA A 37 -16.29 8.56 18.08
C ALA A 37 -15.57 9.31 19.20
N ALA A 38 -14.26 9.49 19.04
CA ALA A 38 -13.42 10.29 19.92
C ALA A 38 -12.60 11.28 19.12
N GLU A 39 -12.26 12.40 19.76
CA GLU A 39 -11.42 13.44 19.21
C GLU A 39 -10.35 13.82 20.24
N PHE A 40 -9.12 13.96 19.77
CA PHE A 40 -7.95 14.30 20.58
C PHE A 40 -7.20 15.45 19.93
N THR A 41 -6.66 16.36 20.73
CA THR A 41 -5.87 17.49 20.26
C THR A 41 -4.44 17.39 20.75
N PHE A 42 -3.47 17.75 19.90
CA PHE A 42 -2.07 17.85 20.29
C PHE A 42 -1.37 18.97 19.54
N THR A 43 -0.34 19.57 20.15
CA THR A 43 0.51 20.57 19.49
C THR A 43 1.94 20.03 19.49
N PRO A 44 2.51 19.67 18.34
CA PRO A 44 3.89 19.22 18.28
C PRO A 44 4.84 20.41 18.46
N THR A 45 5.72 20.31 19.44
CA THR A 45 6.68 21.37 19.81
C THR A 45 8.11 20.88 19.75
N GLY A 46 9.05 21.78 19.52
CA GLY A 46 10.48 21.46 19.46
C GLY A 46 10.93 21.01 18.08
N ASP A 47 12.17 20.55 18.00
CA ASP A 47 12.77 20.04 16.78
C ASP A 47 12.52 18.53 16.70
N TYR A 48 11.93 18.08 15.59
CA TYR A 48 11.67 16.67 15.29
C TYR A 48 11.63 16.46 13.77
N SER A 49 12.00 15.26 13.33
CA SER A 49 11.97 14.85 11.93
C SER A 49 10.61 14.29 11.52
N SER A 50 9.98 13.47 12.38
CA SER A 50 8.69 12.83 12.11
C SER A 50 7.75 12.86 13.31
N VAL A 51 6.46 12.64 13.03
CA VAL A 51 5.36 12.55 13.99
C VAL A 51 4.67 11.20 13.80
N ARG A 52 4.51 10.44 14.88
CA ARG A 52 3.99 9.07 14.84
C ARG A 52 2.80 8.93 15.79
N LEU A 53 1.70 8.41 15.28
CA LEU A 53 0.59 7.94 16.12
C LEU A 53 0.97 6.56 16.67
N VAL A 54 1.03 6.44 18.00
CA VAL A 54 1.39 5.22 18.71
C VAL A 54 0.21 4.76 19.55
N TYR A 55 -0.24 3.53 19.35
CA TYR A 55 -1.28 2.96 20.18
C TYR A 55 -1.19 1.44 20.31
N ASP A 56 -1.64 0.97 21.47
CA ASP A 56 -1.82 -0.44 21.76
C ASP A 56 -3.31 -0.70 21.95
N VAL A 57 -3.95 -1.43 21.04
CA VAL A 57 -5.41 -1.56 21.02
C VAL A 57 -5.86 -3.01 20.88
N ARG A 58 -6.99 -3.33 21.53
CA ARG A 58 -7.77 -4.53 21.31
C ARG A 58 -9.26 -4.19 21.28
N MET A 59 -10.06 -5.05 20.69
CA MET A 59 -11.51 -5.03 20.86
C MET A 59 -11.87 -5.99 22.00
N GLN A 60 -12.58 -5.49 23.00
CA GLN A 60 -12.97 -6.25 24.18
C GLN A 60 -13.82 -7.45 23.78
N PHE A 61 -13.31 -8.65 24.07
CA PHE A 61 -14.02 -9.91 23.84
C PHE A 61 -13.61 -10.95 24.88
N PRO A 62 -14.50 -11.87 25.31
CA PRO A 62 -14.16 -12.86 26.35
C PRO A 62 -13.06 -13.87 25.97
N SER A 63 -12.70 -13.97 24.69
CA SER A 63 -11.72 -14.92 24.16
C SER A 63 -11.05 -14.38 22.89
N ALA A 64 -10.05 -15.10 22.36
CA ALA A 64 -9.56 -14.83 21.01
C ALA A 64 -10.64 -15.24 19.99
N ALA A 65 -11.15 -14.28 19.22
CA ALA A 65 -12.26 -14.50 18.28
C ALA A 65 -11.99 -13.95 16.87
N GLY A 66 -10.71 -13.74 16.54
CA GLY A 66 -10.25 -13.26 15.23
C GLY A 66 -9.91 -11.78 15.27
N SER A 67 -10.24 -11.06 14.19
CA SER A 67 -9.97 -9.63 14.05
C SER A 67 -10.84 -8.99 12.97
N THR A 68 -10.98 -7.67 12.97
CA THR A 68 -11.74 -6.94 11.94
C THR A 68 -11.30 -5.48 11.79
N TYR A 69 -11.56 -4.86 10.63
CA TYR A 69 -11.26 -3.46 10.33
C TYR A 69 -12.30 -2.53 10.97
N VAL A 70 -12.12 -2.20 12.25
CA VAL A 70 -13.12 -1.48 13.06
C VAL A 70 -12.73 -0.04 13.37
N MET A 71 -11.48 0.36 13.15
CA MET A 71 -10.99 1.70 13.49
C MET A 71 -10.88 2.56 12.23
N ALA A 72 -11.57 3.69 12.17
CA ALA A 72 -11.31 4.72 11.16
C ALA A 72 -10.67 5.92 11.84
N TRP A 73 -9.44 6.24 11.46
CA TRP A 73 -8.69 7.37 11.99
C TRP A 73 -8.69 8.52 10.98
N GLU A 74 -8.74 9.74 11.48
CA GLU A 74 -8.46 10.94 10.67
C GLU A 74 -7.51 11.86 11.44
N VAL A 75 -6.68 12.60 10.70
CA VAL A 75 -5.80 13.64 11.24
C VAL A 75 -6.15 14.94 10.53
N ASN A 76 -6.53 15.97 11.29
CA ASN A 76 -6.99 17.26 10.76
C ASN A 76 -8.14 17.15 9.73
N GLY A 77 -9.00 16.13 9.87
CA GLY A 77 -10.10 15.83 8.96
C GLY A 77 -9.70 15.05 7.70
N GLU A 78 -8.43 14.68 7.55
CA GLU A 78 -7.95 13.83 6.47
C GLU A 78 -7.89 12.36 6.91
N PRO A 79 -8.49 11.41 6.16
CA PRO A 79 -8.46 10.00 6.53
C PRO A 79 -7.04 9.41 6.57
N LEU A 80 -6.74 8.64 7.62
CA LEU A 80 -5.46 7.97 7.78
C LEU A 80 -5.46 6.61 7.05
N TYR A 81 -4.97 6.63 5.82
CA TYR A 81 -4.74 5.43 5.00
C TYR A 81 -3.53 4.62 5.48
N ALA A 82 -3.44 3.35 5.07
CA ALA A 82 -2.30 2.47 5.39
C ALA A 82 -0.95 2.96 4.87
N ALA A 83 -0.96 3.77 3.80
CA ALA A 83 0.20 4.26 3.10
C ALA A 83 0.05 5.75 2.79
N ALA A 84 1.19 6.44 2.66
CA ALA A 84 1.25 7.83 2.24
C ALA A 84 1.37 7.94 0.71
N SER A 85 2.01 6.96 0.06
CA SER A 85 2.08 6.81 -1.39
C SER A 85 2.14 5.32 -1.76
N ARG A 86 2.19 5.00 -3.06
CA ARG A 86 2.26 3.59 -3.52
C ARG A 86 3.52 2.86 -3.09
N THR A 87 4.56 3.58 -2.70
CA THR A 87 5.86 3.03 -2.29
C THR A 87 6.15 3.25 -0.81
N SER A 88 5.30 3.99 -0.08
CA SER A 88 5.56 4.46 1.27
C SER A 88 4.43 4.05 2.22
N VAL A 89 4.62 2.95 2.94
CA VAL A 89 3.68 2.43 3.96
C VAL A 89 3.89 3.15 5.29
N ARG A 90 2.80 3.60 5.93
CA ARG A 90 2.88 4.37 7.19
C ARG A 90 3.12 3.51 8.42
N LEU A 91 2.74 2.24 8.39
CA LEU A 91 2.93 1.31 9.50
C LEU A 91 4.42 0.96 9.64
N LEU A 92 5.03 1.41 10.73
CA LEU A 92 6.49 1.36 10.93
C LEU A 92 6.97 0.10 11.63
N ASN A 93 6.19 -0.40 12.59
CA ASN A 93 6.68 -1.39 13.56
C ASN A 93 6.41 -2.84 13.16
N LYS A 94 5.71 -3.08 12.04
CA LYS A 94 5.39 -4.42 11.54
C LYS A 94 4.97 -4.39 10.07
N PRO A 95 5.09 -5.50 9.33
CA PRO A 95 4.58 -5.60 7.96
C PRO A 95 3.07 -5.35 7.91
N LEU A 96 2.57 -4.87 6.77
CA LEU A 96 1.15 -4.54 6.60
C LEU A 96 0.26 -5.79 6.59
N THR A 97 0.81 -6.95 6.24
CA THR A 97 0.13 -8.26 6.35
C THR A 97 0.78 -9.11 7.44
N PHE A 98 0.01 -10.06 7.96
CA PHE A 98 0.50 -11.07 8.89
C PHE A 98 -0.17 -12.41 8.64
N THR A 99 0.48 -13.48 9.08
CA THR A 99 -0.04 -14.84 9.01
C THR A 99 -0.39 -15.33 10.40
N MET A 100 -1.60 -15.84 10.58
CA MET A 100 -2.06 -16.47 11.82
C MET A 100 -1.55 -17.92 11.89
N ALA A 101 -1.50 -18.51 13.08
CA ALA A 101 -1.11 -19.92 13.25
C ALA A 101 -2.00 -20.91 12.47
N SER A 102 -3.22 -20.50 12.09
CA SER A 102 -4.09 -21.24 11.17
C SER A 102 -3.61 -21.28 9.71
N GLY A 103 -2.60 -20.49 9.34
CA GLY A 103 -2.11 -20.30 7.97
C GLY A 103 -2.85 -19.21 7.19
N LEU A 104 -3.86 -18.57 7.78
CA LEU A 104 -4.59 -17.46 7.15
C LEU A 104 -3.71 -16.20 7.12
N GLU A 105 -3.48 -15.64 5.94
CA GLU A 105 -2.82 -14.35 5.73
C GLU A 105 -3.85 -13.23 5.58
N ILE A 106 -3.69 -12.15 6.35
CA ILE A 106 -4.58 -10.99 6.36
C ILE A 106 -3.82 -9.68 6.61
N GLY A 107 -4.41 -8.55 6.20
CA GLY A 107 -3.84 -7.21 6.38
C GLY A 107 -4.24 -6.54 7.70
N TRP A 108 -3.40 -5.63 8.21
CA TRP A 108 -3.69 -4.75 9.36
C TRP A 108 -4.56 -3.55 9.00
N ALA A 109 -4.64 -3.20 7.72
CA ALA A 109 -5.49 -2.12 7.23
C ALA A 109 -6.17 -2.49 5.90
N SER A 110 -7.27 -1.81 5.61
CA SER A 110 -7.98 -1.82 4.33
C SER A 110 -8.58 -0.44 4.10
N GLY A 111 -8.15 0.24 3.05
CA GLY A 111 -8.42 1.66 2.83
C GLY A 111 -7.93 2.52 4.00
N ASN A 112 -8.85 3.31 4.55
CA ASN A 112 -8.63 4.15 5.74
C ASN A 112 -9.01 3.46 7.06
N THR A 113 -9.20 2.15 7.05
CA THR A 113 -9.67 1.40 8.23
C THR A 113 -8.65 0.40 8.72
N TRP A 114 -8.50 0.35 10.04
CA TRP A 114 -7.46 -0.38 10.73
C TRP A 114 -8.06 -1.51 11.57
N ARG A 115 -7.32 -2.61 11.62
CA ARG A 115 -7.74 -3.87 12.22
C ARG A 115 -7.45 -3.88 13.72
N ALA A 116 -8.45 -4.30 14.51
CA ALA A 116 -8.25 -4.66 15.91
C ALA A 116 -8.53 -6.16 16.09
N VAL A 117 -7.78 -6.79 17.01
CA VAL A 117 -8.00 -8.19 17.39
C VAL A 117 -9.04 -8.28 18.51
N TYR A 118 -9.90 -9.30 18.47
CA TYR A 118 -10.80 -9.61 19.58
C TYR A 118 -10.01 -10.36 20.65
N SER A 119 -9.92 -9.81 21.86
CA SER A 119 -9.11 -10.39 22.93
C SER A 119 -9.60 -9.93 24.31
N PRO A 120 -9.48 -10.76 25.37
CA PRO A 120 -9.79 -10.36 26.74
C PRO A 120 -8.70 -9.50 27.37
N ASP A 121 -7.46 -9.62 26.86
CA ASP A 121 -6.27 -8.93 27.35
C ASP A 121 -5.29 -8.63 26.18
N PHE A 122 -4.11 -8.11 26.52
CA PHE A 122 -3.03 -7.79 25.57
C PHE A 122 -1.97 -8.90 25.45
N GLU A 123 -2.31 -10.15 25.77
CA GLU A 123 -1.37 -11.28 25.76
C GLU A 123 -1.91 -12.49 24.99
N LEU A 124 -3.21 -12.77 25.08
CA LEU A 124 -3.82 -14.02 24.63
C LEU A 124 -3.52 -14.32 23.16
N VAL A 125 -3.65 -13.33 22.27
CA VAL A 125 -3.49 -13.51 20.81
C VAL A 125 -2.03 -13.79 20.42
N GLN A 126 -1.06 -13.45 21.26
CA GLN A 126 0.34 -13.82 21.04
C GLN A 126 0.67 -15.23 21.56
N GLY A 127 -0.10 -15.72 22.53
CA GLY A 127 0.11 -17.01 23.17
C GLY A 127 -0.54 -18.19 22.43
N GLY A 128 0.02 -19.38 22.62
CA GLY A 128 -0.54 -20.62 22.06
C GLY A 128 -1.97 -20.94 22.52
N ALA A 129 -2.44 -20.30 23.60
CA ALA A 129 -3.82 -20.41 24.07
C ALA A 129 -4.84 -19.80 23.08
N ALA A 130 -4.43 -18.93 22.16
CA ALA A 130 -5.26 -18.46 21.05
C ALA A 130 -5.49 -19.51 19.94
N GLY A 131 -4.76 -20.63 19.96
CA GLY A 131 -4.88 -21.69 18.95
C GLY A 131 -4.64 -21.15 17.54
N GLY A 132 -5.54 -21.47 16.59
CA GLY A 132 -5.44 -20.97 15.21
C GLY A 132 -5.54 -19.44 15.07
N MET A 133 -5.94 -18.73 16.12
CA MET A 133 -5.99 -17.27 16.16
C MET A 133 -4.69 -16.60 16.55
N GLN A 134 -3.66 -17.37 16.91
CA GLN A 134 -2.39 -16.83 17.37
C GLN A 134 -1.66 -16.05 16.27
N VAL A 135 -1.05 -14.92 16.66
CA VAL A 135 -0.15 -14.12 15.83
C VAL A 135 1.26 -14.20 16.41
N GLU A 136 2.15 -14.92 15.73
CA GLU A 136 3.48 -15.28 16.28
C GLU A 136 4.58 -14.27 15.93
N GLN A 137 4.48 -13.65 14.76
CA GLN A 137 5.62 -12.94 14.14
C GLN A 137 5.76 -11.50 14.61
N VAL A 138 4.67 -10.91 15.10
CA VAL A 138 4.55 -9.47 15.38
C VAL A 138 3.67 -9.24 16.60
N ASP A 139 3.77 -8.04 17.18
CA ASP A 139 2.80 -7.59 18.18
C ASP A 139 1.45 -7.27 17.51
N PRO A 140 0.37 -8.01 17.81
CA PRO A 140 -0.93 -7.78 17.19
C PRO A 140 -1.63 -6.53 17.73
N TYR A 141 -1.20 -6.01 18.87
CA TYR A 141 -1.86 -4.91 19.58
C TYR A 141 -1.22 -3.56 19.29
N ARG A 142 0.12 -3.52 19.12
CA ARG A 142 0.88 -2.26 18.98
C ARG A 142 0.95 -1.74 17.55
N PHE A 143 0.54 -0.50 17.32
CA PHE A 143 0.67 0.21 16.05
C PHE A 143 1.54 1.44 16.24
N VAL A 144 2.49 1.62 15.32
CA VAL A 144 3.29 2.84 15.18
C VAL A 144 3.10 3.31 13.75
N ILE A 145 2.38 4.41 13.56
CA ILE A 145 1.96 4.90 12.25
C ILE A 145 2.54 6.29 12.03
N ASP A 146 3.27 6.48 10.93
CA ASP A 146 3.75 7.79 10.51
C ASP A 146 2.58 8.66 10.02
N ILE A 147 2.40 9.81 10.66
CA ILE A 147 1.38 10.81 10.34
C ILE A 147 1.99 12.17 9.98
N THR A 148 3.30 12.22 9.71
CA THR A 148 4.07 13.48 9.59
C THR A 148 3.51 14.44 8.55
N ASP A 149 3.12 13.94 7.39
CA ASP A 149 2.54 14.71 6.27
C ASP A 149 1.11 15.19 6.52
N LEU A 150 0.41 14.61 7.50
CA LEU A 150 -0.95 15.03 7.90
C LEU A 150 -0.94 16.08 9.02
N VAL A 151 0.25 16.38 9.59
CA VAL A 151 0.42 17.23 10.77
C VAL A 151 0.91 18.62 10.39
N ARG A 152 0.24 19.64 10.93
CA ARG A 152 0.62 21.05 10.84
C ARG A 152 1.63 21.37 11.94
N ARG A 153 2.89 21.62 11.55
CA ARG A 153 3.98 21.90 12.50
C ARG A 153 3.76 23.22 13.24
N GLY A 154 3.94 23.21 14.56
CA GLY A 154 3.80 24.40 15.40
C GLY A 154 2.37 24.89 15.62
N GLU A 155 1.38 24.16 15.12
CA GLU A 155 -0.06 24.44 15.28
C GLU A 155 -0.73 23.33 16.10
N GLU A 156 -1.93 23.62 16.61
CA GLU A 156 -2.78 22.59 17.19
C GLU A 156 -3.33 21.68 16.07
N ASN A 157 -3.22 20.37 16.30
CA ASN A 157 -3.68 19.32 15.40
C ASN A 157 -4.75 18.49 16.09
N THR A 158 -5.65 17.92 15.28
CA THR A 158 -6.73 17.06 15.76
C THR A 158 -6.56 15.64 15.21
N ILE A 159 -6.75 14.63 16.06
CA ILE A 159 -6.86 13.22 15.67
C ILE A 159 -8.26 12.75 16.06
N SER A 160 -9.02 12.22 15.10
CA SER A 160 -10.33 11.62 15.35
C SER A 160 -10.27 10.11 15.14
N LEU A 161 -11.07 9.38 15.93
CA LEU A 161 -11.28 7.94 15.81
C LEU A 161 -12.77 7.66 15.79
N LEU A 162 -13.23 6.94 14.77
CA LEU A 162 -14.57 6.35 14.72
C LEU A 162 -14.49 4.84 14.95
N HIS A 163 -15.23 4.36 15.95
CA HIS A 163 -15.48 2.95 16.16
C HIS A 163 -16.56 2.44 15.17
N ARG A 164 -16.15 1.78 14.08
CA ARG A 164 -17.06 1.36 13.00
C ARG A 164 -17.97 0.17 13.31
N GLY A 165 -17.83 -0.45 14.49
CA GLY A 165 -18.57 -1.65 14.86
C GLY A 165 -20.08 -1.54 14.64
N GLU A 166 -20.71 -0.41 14.99
CA GLU A 166 -22.14 -0.19 14.77
C GLU A 166 -22.50 -0.15 13.28
N VAL A 167 -21.77 0.63 12.48
CA VAL A 167 -21.96 0.73 11.02
C VAL A 167 -21.83 -0.64 10.34
N MET A 168 -20.94 -1.48 10.86
CA MET A 168 -20.70 -2.86 10.38
C MET A 168 -21.69 -3.88 10.96
N ASN A 169 -22.50 -3.47 11.94
CA ASN A 169 -23.40 -4.33 12.70
C ASN A 169 -22.72 -5.57 13.30
N LEU A 170 -21.51 -5.40 13.86
CA LEU A 170 -20.66 -6.52 14.29
C LEU A 170 -21.30 -7.42 15.35
N ARG A 171 -22.15 -6.87 16.23
CA ARG A 171 -22.84 -7.67 17.26
C ARG A 171 -23.70 -8.79 16.67
N ASN A 172 -24.17 -8.67 15.43
CA ASN A 172 -24.91 -9.74 14.76
C ASN A 172 -24.06 -10.99 14.50
N ALA A 173 -22.75 -10.85 14.32
CA ALA A 173 -21.84 -11.99 14.19
C ALA A 173 -21.71 -12.79 15.50
N PHE A 174 -22.15 -12.23 16.62
CA PHE A 174 -22.09 -12.81 17.96
C PHE A 174 -23.48 -12.92 18.60
N ALA A 175 -24.52 -13.10 17.79
CA ALA A 175 -25.90 -13.17 18.27
C ALA A 175 -26.07 -14.19 19.41
N GLY A 176 -26.70 -13.76 20.50
CA GLY A 176 -26.89 -14.57 21.70
C GLY A 176 -25.73 -14.55 22.70
N GLN A 177 -24.66 -13.79 22.42
CA GLN A 177 -23.60 -13.49 23.37
C GLN A 177 -23.72 -12.05 23.86
N ASP A 178 -23.49 -11.83 25.15
CA ASP A 178 -23.40 -10.49 25.74
C ASP A 178 -21.96 -9.99 25.62
N VAL A 179 -21.69 -9.21 24.57
CA VAL A 179 -20.34 -8.73 24.23
C VAL A 179 -20.35 -7.20 24.09
N SER A 180 -19.45 -6.52 24.82
CA SER A 180 -19.36 -5.06 24.79
C SER A 180 -18.82 -4.56 23.44
N LEU A 181 -17.75 -5.21 22.95
CA LEU A 181 -17.02 -4.86 21.73
C LEU A 181 -16.45 -3.43 21.74
N GLU A 182 -16.16 -2.87 22.90
CA GLU A 182 -15.45 -1.58 22.96
C GLU A 182 -13.99 -1.73 22.55
N LEU A 183 -13.40 -0.64 22.05
CA LEU A 183 -11.96 -0.58 21.83
C LEU A 183 -11.29 -0.17 23.13
N VAL A 184 -10.34 -0.99 23.59
CA VAL A 184 -9.57 -0.75 24.80
C VAL A 184 -8.15 -0.41 24.39
N PHE A 185 -7.66 0.75 24.82
CA PHE A 185 -6.33 1.27 24.53
C PHE A 185 -5.44 1.14 25.77
N ARG A 186 -4.39 0.33 25.69
CA ARG A 186 -3.34 0.32 26.73
C ARG A 186 -2.47 1.57 26.65
N GLU A 187 -2.21 2.03 25.43
CA GLU A 187 -1.51 3.27 25.11
C GLU A 187 -2.24 3.96 23.95
N LEU A 188 -2.33 5.29 24.01
CA LEU A 188 -2.71 6.13 22.89
C LEU A 188 -1.97 7.48 22.99
N SER A 189 -0.98 7.68 22.13
CA SER A 189 -0.03 8.78 22.21
C SER A 189 0.46 9.22 20.83
N VAL A 190 1.09 10.39 20.78
CA VAL A 190 1.88 10.87 19.65
C VAL A 190 3.34 10.89 20.05
N GLU A 191 4.21 10.31 19.24
CA GLU A 191 5.66 10.37 19.38
C GLU A 191 6.24 11.37 18.37
N LEU A 192 7.03 12.33 18.87
CA LEU A 192 7.89 13.20 18.07
C LEU A 192 9.28 12.58 18.00
N SER A 193 9.72 12.22 16.79
CA SER A 193 10.91 11.41 16.56
C SER A 193 11.94 12.13 15.69
N ASP A 194 13.22 11.87 15.94
CA ASP A 194 14.34 12.33 15.11
C ASP A 194 14.53 11.49 13.84
N GLU A 195 13.89 10.32 13.78
CA GLU A 195 13.91 9.46 12.60
C GLU A 195 13.16 10.12 11.42
N PRO A 196 13.66 9.95 10.18
CA PRO A 196 13.04 10.55 9.01
C PRO A 196 11.62 10.02 8.78
N PRO A 197 10.71 10.82 8.23
CA PRO A 197 9.37 10.37 7.90
C PRO A 197 9.38 9.45 6.66
N VAL A 198 8.38 8.58 6.55
CA VAL A 198 8.18 7.68 5.40
C VAL A 198 7.72 8.45 4.16
N ALA A 199 7.01 9.55 4.36
CA ALA A 199 6.71 10.54 3.33
C ALA A 199 7.23 11.90 3.79
N ALA A 200 8.07 12.53 2.97
CA ALA A 200 8.44 13.90 3.21
C ALA A 200 7.17 14.78 3.08
N PRO A 201 6.96 15.78 3.96
CA PRO A 201 5.97 16.80 3.68
C PRO A 201 6.34 17.45 2.35
N ALA A 202 5.41 17.47 1.40
CA ALA A 202 5.64 18.09 0.11
C ALA A 202 6.02 19.56 0.35
N PRO A 203 7.22 20.02 -0.08
CA PRO A 203 7.47 21.46 -0.15
C PRO A 203 6.46 22.07 -1.13
N ASP A 204 6.23 23.39 -1.04
CA ASP A 204 5.60 24.22 -2.09
C ASP A 204 6.43 24.22 -3.40
N ALA A 205 6.80 23.05 -3.89
CA ALA A 205 7.54 22.84 -5.12
C ALA A 205 6.57 23.02 -6.27
N ALA A 206 6.93 23.94 -7.17
CA ALA A 206 6.31 24.09 -8.47
C ALA A 206 5.99 22.71 -9.06
N GLU A 207 4.76 22.56 -9.56
CA GLU A 207 4.17 21.30 -9.99
C GLU A 207 5.13 20.45 -10.84
N GLU A 208 5.75 19.49 -10.19
CA GLU A 208 6.52 18.42 -10.82
C GLU A 208 5.56 17.26 -11.02
N PHE A 209 5.49 16.72 -12.24
CA PHE A 209 4.67 15.57 -12.56
C PHE A 209 4.89 14.44 -11.53
N SER A 210 3.81 14.00 -10.87
CA SER A 210 3.84 12.91 -9.90
C SER A 210 2.92 11.77 -10.34
N ALA A 211 3.44 10.55 -10.28
CA ALA A 211 2.68 9.32 -10.47
C ALA A 211 1.61 9.08 -9.38
N ASP A 212 1.62 9.88 -8.30
CA ASP A 212 0.65 9.86 -7.20
C ASP A 212 -0.54 10.81 -7.41
N ARG A 213 -0.65 11.44 -8.59
CA ARG A 213 -1.87 12.20 -8.92
C ARG A 213 -3.07 11.28 -8.98
N VAL A 214 -3.85 11.29 -7.90
CA VAL A 214 -5.14 10.64 -7.82
C VAL A 214 -6.09 11.34 -8.77
N MET A 215 -6.72 10.55 -9.64
CA MET A 215 -7.84 11.01 -10.43
C MET A 215 -9.01 11.28 -9.47
N LEU A 216 -9.22 12.55 -9.11
CA LEU A 216 -10.28 13.00 -8.18
C LEU A 216 -11.69 12.62 -8.66
N GLN A 217 -11.84 12.35 -9.95
CA GLN A 217 -13.06 11.85 -10.55
C GLN A 217 -12.70 10.57 -11.33
N PRO A 218 -13.38 9.43 -11.07
CA PRO A 218 -13.19 8.25 -11.90
C PRO A 218 -13.46 8.61 -13.36
N PRO A 219 -12.74 8.00 -14.31
CA PRO A 219 -12.97 8.31 -15.71
C PRO A 219 -14.38 7.84 -16.05
N ALA A 220 -14.99 8.43 -17.07
CA ALA A 220 -16.26 7.93 -17.58
C ALA A 220 -16.14 6.42 -17.79
N SER A 221 -17.03 5.64 -17.18
CA SER A 221 -17.06 4.20 -17.39
C SER A 221 -17.34 3.94 -18.87
N VAL A 222 -16.55 3.04 -19.45
CA VAL A 222 -16.71 2.58 -20.83
C VAL A 222 -16.97 1.08 -20.79
N GLU A 223 -17.87 0.61 -21.64
CA GLU A 223 -18.07 -0.81 -21.87
C GLU A 223 -16.88 -1.32 -22.69
N ILE A 224 -15.97 -2.06 -22.06
CA ILE A 224 -14.69 -2.46 -22.68
C ILE A 224 -14.90 -3.22 -23.98
N GLY A 225 -15.94 -4.06 -24.07
CA GLY A 225 -16.26 -4.80 -25.29
C GLY A 225 -16.66 -3.92 -26.49
N GLU A 226 -17.02 -2.65 -26.26
CA GLU A 226 -17.37 -1.69 -27.31
C GLU A 226 -16.17 -0.85 -27.76
N VAL A 227 -15.18 -0.63 -26.87
CA VAL A 227 -14.04 0.27 -27.13
C VAL A 227 -12.73 -0.47 -27.39
N ALA A 228 -12.54 -1.67 -26.84
CA ALA A 228 -11.31 -2.44 -26.99
C ALA A 228 -11.46 -3.53 -28.05
N SER A 229 -10.47 -3.63 -28.94
CA SER A 229 -10.40 -4.65 -29.97
C SER A 229 -8.97 -5.17 -30.11
N LEU A 230 -8.84 -6.37 -30.68
CA LEU A 230 -7.57 -7.03 -30.88
C LEU A 230 -7.31 -7.15 -32.38
N THR A 231 -6.13 -6.72 -32.81
CA THR A 231 -5.73 -6.78 -34.23
C THR A 231 -4.23 -7.08 -34.30
N ASP A 232 -3.86 -8.18 -34.96
CA ASP A 232 -2.47 -8.56 -35.23
C ASP A 232 -1.54 -8.57 -33.99
N GLY A 233 -2.10 -8.92 -32.83
CA GLY A 233 -1.39 -8.96 -31.55
C GLY A 233 -1.28 -7.61 -30.81
N ALA A 234 -1.79 -6.53 -31.40
CA ALA A 234 -2.00 -5.24 -30.74
C ALA A 234 -3.37 -5.20 -30.07
N ILE A 235 -3.48 -4.34 -29.06
CA ILE A 235 -4.75 -3.98 -28.42
C ILE A 235 -5.09 -2.57 -28.87
N ALA A 236 -6.14 -2.41 -29.67
CA ALA A 236 -6.65 -1.11 -30.08
C ALA A 236 -7.76 -0.68 -29.11
N ILE A 237 -7.76 0.59 -28.71
CA ILE A 237 -8.74 1.17 -27.77
C ILE A 237 -9.30 2.44 -28.41
N ALA A 238 -10.57 2.41 -28.80
CA ALA A 238 -11.27 3.52 -29.43
C ALA A 238 -12.05 4.32 -28.38
N LEU A 239 -11.38 5.26 -27.71
CA LEU A 239 -12.03 6.15 -26.74
C LEU A 239 -12.55 7.42 -27.44
N PRO A 240 -13.66 8.03 -26.97
CA PRO A 240 -14.13 9.29 -27.51
C PRO A 240 -13.04 10.38 -27.50
N GLY A 241 -12.53 10.73 -28.68
CA GLY A 241 -11.50 11.76 -28.85
C GLY A 241 -10.06 11.32 -28.59
N LEU A 242 -9.82 10.03 -28.32
CA LEU A 242 -8.46 9.50 -28.11
C LEU A 242 -8.40 8.02 -28.49
N ASP A 243 -8.11 7.76 -29.75
CA ASP A 243 -7.84 6.40 -30.22
C ASP A 243 -6.41 6.00 -29.85
N LEU A 244 -6.27 4.89 -29.16
CA LEU A 244 -5.01 4.40 -28.61
C LEU A 244 -4.70 2.99 -29.14
N ARG A 245 -3.43 2.66 -29.13
CA ARG A 245 -2.94 1.30 -29.36
C ARG A 245 -1.92 0.93 -28.29
N VAL A 246 -2.10 -0.24 -27.71
CA VAL A 246 -1.09 -0.88 -26.87
C VAL A 246 -0.18 -1.71 -27.75
N THR A 247 1.10 -1.35 -27.80
CA THR A 247 2.15 -2.10 -28.47
C THR A 247 3.11 -2.69 -27.45
N SER A 248 3.82 -3.75 -27.82
CA SER A 248 4.80 -4.37 -26.92
C SER A 248 6.02 -4.81 -27.71
N ARG A 249 7.20 -4.60 -27.15
CA ARG A 249 8.46 -4.98 -27.78
C ARG A 249 9.37 -5.69 -26.81
N PHE A 250 10.14 -6.64 -27.32
CA PHE A 250 10.99 -7.56 -26.59
C PHE A 250 12.37 -7.58 -27.25
N SER A 251 13.42 -7.32 -26.47
CA SER A 251 14.78 -7.30 -27.01
C SER A 251 15.22 -8.70 -27.43
N TRP A 252 16.28 -8.79 -28.22
CA TRP A 252 16.92 -10.07 -28.53
C TRP A 252 18.44 -9.94 -28.54
N GLU A 253 19.14 -11.06 -28.37
CA GLU A 253 20.60 -11.08 -28.26
C GLU A 253 21.29 -10.78 -29.59
N GLY A 254 22.01 -9.66 -29.63
CA GLY A 254 22.55 -9.09 -30.87
C GLY A 254 22.04 -7.67 -31.14
N GLY A 255 21.03 -7.24 -30.37
CA GLY A 255 20.52 -5.86 -30.38
C GLY A 255 19.34 -5.70 -31.31
N GLY A 256 18.36 -4.91 -30.86
CA GLY A 256 17.09 -4.67 -31.56
C GLY A 256 15.91 -5.27 -30.81
N PHE A 257 14.71 -5.11 -31.38
CA PHE A 257 13.46 -5.51 -30.75
C PHE A 257 12.53 -6.27 -31.70
N ASN A 258 11.93 -7.33 -31.17
CA ASN A 258 10.79 -8.01 -31.75
C ASN A 258 9.51 -7.41 -31.18
N ALA A 259 8.49 -7.19 -32.00
CA ALA A 259 7.27 -6.50 -31.57
C ALA A 259 6.00 -7.33 -31.76
N LEU A 260 5.03 -7.12 -30.86
CA LEU A 260 3.64 -7.55 -30.96
C LEU A 260 2.77 -6.35 -31.33
N GLY A 261 1.93 -6.51 -32.37
CA GLY A 261 0.97 -5.49 -32.79
C GLY A 261 1.46 -4.48 -33.83
N VAL A 262 2.77 -4.33 -34.01
CA VAL A 262 3.38 -3.52 -35.08
C VAL A 262 4.66 -4.21 -35.52
N GLU A 263 4.95 -4.21 -36.82
CA GLU A 263 6.24 -4.69 -37.30
C GLU A 263 7.38 -3.81 -36.79
N SER A 264 8.44 -4.42 -36.25
CA SER A 264 9.66 -3.71 -35.88
C SER A 264 10.66 -3.77 -37.03
N ALA A 265 11.22 -2.63 -37.42
CA ALA A 265 12.23 -2.55 -38.49
C ALA A 265 13.53 -3.30 -38.14
N ASP A 266 13.78 -3.51 -36.85
CA ASP A 266 14.92 -4.20 -36.26
C ASP A 266 14.53 -5.57 -35.65
N ALA A 267 13.37 -6.11 -36.03
CA ALA A 267 12.97 -7.46 -35.63
C ALA A 267 13.94 -8.52 -36.18
N GLN A 268 14.11 -9.61 -35.44
CA GLN A 268 14.85 -10.76 -35.94
C GLN A 268 14.16 -11.33 -37.18
N PRO A 269 14.92 -11.75 -38.21
CA PRO A 269 14.36 -12.37 -39.41
C PRO A 269 13.48 -13.61 -39.15
N GLN A 270 13.70 -14.29 -38.01
CA GLN A 270 12.98 -15.47 -37.57
C GLN A 270 11.77 -15.14 -36.67
N TRP A 271 11.56 -13.89 -36.29
CA TRP A 271 10.43 -13.49 -35.46
C TRP A 271 9.11 -13.77 -36.17
N ARG A 272 8.22 -14.52 -35.53
CA ARG A 272 6.89 -14.83 -36.04
C ARG A 272 5.85 -14.57 -34.96
N VAL A 273 4.72 -14.00 -35.35
CA VAL A 273 3.58 -13.76 -34.46
C VAL A 273 2.39 -14.54 -35.01
N GLU A 274 1.76 -15.31 -34.13
CA GLU A 274 0.53 -16.03 -34.41
C GLU A 274 -0.52 -15.61 -33.38
N SER A 275 -1.79 -15.53 -33.78
CA SER A 275 -2.89 -15.24 -32.87
C SER A 275 -4.05 -16.19 -33.10
N ALA A 276 -4.74 -16.53 -32.02
CA ALA A 276 -5.93 -17.37 -32.05
C ALA A 276 -6.91 -16.92 -30.97
N GLU A 277 -8.19 -16.88 -31.30
CA GLU A 277 -9.27 -16.59 -30.37
C GLU A 277 -10.06 -17.85 -30.05
N ALA A 278 -10.24 -18.14 -28.76
CA ALA A 278 -11.04 -19.26 -28.29
C ALA A 278 -11.72 -18.94 -26.96
N GLY A 279 -13.04 -19.08 -26.89
CA GLY A 279 -13.80 -18.96 -25.64
C GLY A 279 -13.70 -17.59 -24.97
N GLY A 280 -13.65 -16.50 -25.75
CA GLY A 280 -13.51 -15.13 -25.22
C GLY A 280 -12.11 -14.80 -24.72
N VAL A 281 -11.12 -15.64 -24.99
CA VAL A 281 -9.70 -15.39 -24.71
C VAL A 281 -8.95 -15.36 -26.04
N THR A 282 -8.21 -14.28 -26.26
CA THR A 282 -7.27 -14.22 -27.39
C THR A 282 -5.88 -14.59 -26.91
N THR A 283 -5.26 -15.56 -27.57
CA THR A 283 -3.89 -15.98 -27.32
C THR A 283 -3.01 -15.49 -28.47
N ILE A 284 -1.93 -14.79 -28.13
CA ILE A 284 -0.93 -14.27 -29.08
C ILE A 284 0.40 -14.91 -28.75
N ILE A 285 1.05 -15.51 -29.73
CA ILE A 285 2.31 -16.22 -29.59
C ILE A 285 3.35 -15.56 -30.47
N GLY A 286 4.33 -14.92 -29.84
CA GLY A 286 5.54 -14.43 -30.49
C GLY A 286 6.67 -15.45 -30.35
N THR A 287 7.25 -15.90 -31.45
CA THR A 287 8.33 -16.91 -31.47
C THR A 287 9.61 -16.31 -32.03
N ALA A 288 10.68 -16.35 -31.23
CA ALA A 288 12.06 -16.03 -31.60
C ALA A 288 12.93 -17.30 -31.48
N PRO A 289 14.19 -17.29 -31.94
CA PRO A 289 15.11 -18.42 -31.75
C PRO A 289 15.37 -18.76 -30.27
N ASP A 290 15.63 -17.74 -29.46
CA ASP A 290 16.08 -17.92 -28.06
C ASP A 290 14.94 -17.78 -27.03
N TYR A 291 13.77 -17.30 -27.42
CA TYR A 291 12.63 -17.17 -26.52
C TYR A 291 11.27 -17.22 -27.23
N ARG A 292 10.23 -17.40 -26.43
CA ARG A 292 8.81 -17.33 -26.84
C ARG A 292 8.03 -16.45 -25.87
N VAL A 293 7.14 -15.63 -26.41
CA VAL A 293 6.14 -14.84 -25.66
C VAL A 293 4.77 -15.45 -25.90
N GLU A 294 4.09 -15.81 -24.84
CA GLU A 294 2.70 -16.25 -24.86
C GLU A 294 1.85 -15.22 -24.11
N ARG A 295 1.09 -14.41 -24.85
CA ARG A 295 0.17 -13.43 -24.31
C ARG A 295 -1.24 -13.97 -24.34
N THR A 296 -1.97 -13.82 -23.23
CA THR A 296 -3.42 -13.99 -23.20
C THR A 296 -4.09 -12.65 -22.93
N VAL A 297 -5.15 -12.35 -23.69
CA VAL A 297 -5.94 -11.13 -23.52
C VAL A 297 -7.40 -11.51 -23.32
N ARG A 298 -8.03 -10.91 -22.30
CA ARG A 298 -9.46 -11.02 -22.01
C ARG A 298 -10.07 -9.63 -21.91
N LEU A 299 -11.18 -9.43 -22.60
CA LEU A 299 -12.01 -8.25 -22.42
C LEU A 299 -12.95 -8.54 -21.25
N MET A 300 -12.70 -7.91 -20.11
CA MET A 300 -13.56 -7.98 -18.93
C MET A 300 -14.61 -6.86 -19.00
N ALA A 301 -15.54 -6.81 -18.05
CA ALA A 301 -16.58 -5.77 -18.04
C ALA A 301 -15.99 -4.35 -17.88
N ASP A 302 -14.95 -4.22 -17.05
CA ASP A 302 -14.40 -2.94 -16.60
C ASP A 302 -12.92 -2.74 -16.97
N HIS A 303 -12.22 -3.76 -17.47
CA HIS A 303 -10.83 -3.66 -17.91
C HIS A 303 -10.46 -4.64 -19.02
N VAL A 304 -9.29 -4.42 -19.65
CA VAL A 304 -8.62 -5.41 -20.50
C VAL A 304 -7.58 -6.14 -19.66
N ALA A 305 -7.79 -7.43 -19.41
CA ALA A 305 -6.83 -8.25 -18.68
C ALA A 305 -5.80 -8.83 -19.64
N VAL A 306 -4.52 -8.55 -19.40
CA VAL A 306 -3.39 -9.05 -20.19
C VAL A 306 -2.48 -9.90 -19.30
N THR A 307 -2.05 -11.05 -19.79
CA THR A 307 -1.07 -11.90 -19.09
C THR A 307 -0.02 -12.38 -20.08
N ASP A 308 1.24 -12.09 -19.80
CA ASP A 308 2.38 -12.53 -20.59
C ASP A 308 3.14 -13.65 -19.88
N ARG A 309 3.44 -14.71 -20.61
CA ARG A 309 4.36 -15.76 -20.21
C ARG A 309 5.57 -15.74 -21.14
N LEU A 310 6.73 -15.50 -20.57
CA LEU A 310 8.02 -15.50 -21.27
C LEU A 310 8.71 -16.84 -21.05
N VAL A 311 9.10 -17.51 -22.14
CA VAL A 311 9.76 -18.82 -22.12
C VAL A 311 11.12 -18.71 -22.80
N ASN A 312 12.19 -19.01 -22.06
CA ASN A 312 13.52 -19.15 -22.63
C ASN A 312 13.65 -20.51 -23.33
N THR A 313 13.94 -20.50 -24.63
CA THR A 313 14.06 -21.71 -25.47
C THR A 313 15.50 -22.05 -25.84
N SER A 314 16.46 -21.21 -25.45
CA SER A 314 17.87 -21.33 -25.85
C SER A 314 18.68 -22.37 -25.08
N GLY A 315 18.19 -22.83 -23.92
CA GLY A 315 18.91 -23.76 -23.03
C GLY A 315 20.08 -23.13 -22.26
N ARG A 316 20.21 -21.80 -22.29
CA ARG A 316 21.22 -21.00 -21.57
C ARG A 316 20.60 -19.74 -20.99
N ASP A 317 21.28 -19.06 -20.08
CA ASP A 317 20.81 -17.78 -19.56
C ASP A 317 20.87 -16.70 -20.65
N ILE A 318 19.80 -15.90 -20.74
CA ILE A 318 19.68 -14.78 -21.67
C ILE A 318 19.15 -13.54 -20.94
N GLY A 319 19.54 -12.36 -21.40
CA GLY A 319 18.93 -11.09 -20.98
C GLY A 319 17.77 -10.74 -21.90
N LEU A 320 16.61 -10.40 -21.32
CA LEU A 320 15.43 -9.95 -22.06
C LEU A 320 14.90 -8.65 -21.45
N ALA A 321 15.00 -7.56 -22.20
CA ALA A 321 14.30 -6.31 -21.91
C ALA A 321 12.96 -6.30 -22.65
N PHE A 322 11.95 -5.69 -22.05
CA PHE A 322 10.66 -5.49 -22.69
C PHE A 322 10.10 -4.11 -22.36
N ASP A 323 9.20 -3.64 -23.22
CA ASP A 323 8.57 -2.34 -23.12
C ASP A 323 7.14 -2.45 -23.66
N HIS A 324 6.19 -1.87 -22.93
CA HIS A 324 4.79 -1.76 -23.32
C HIS A 324 4.46 -0.28 -23.49
N ARG A 325 3.91 0.08 -24.64
CA ARG A 325 3.63 1.47 -24.98
C ARG A 325 2.16 1.66 -25.26
N LEU A 326 1.65 2.79 -24.81
CA LEU A 326 0.35 3.32 -25.20
C LEU A 326 0.61 4.43 -26.22
N GLU A 327 0.20 4.19 -27.46
CA GLU A 327 0.45 5.08 -28.59
C GLU A 327 -0.87 5.67 -29.08
N PRO A 328 -1.02 7.00 -29.17
CA PRO A 328 -2.17 7.59 -29.86
C PRO A 328 -2.08 7.29 -31.36
N LEU A 329 -3.22 6.93 -31.97
CA LEU A 329 -3.30 6.77 -33.43
C LEU A 329 -3.28 8.13 -34.15
N GLU A 330 -3.85 9.15 -33.51
CA GLU A 330 -3.82 10.55 -33.96
C GLU A 330 -3.56 11.48 -32.77
N GLY A 331 -2.78 12.54 -33.01
CA GLY A 331 -2.44 13.52 -31.99
C GLY A 331 -1.30 13.09 -31.06
N GLU A 332 -1.10 13.85 -29.98
CA GLU A 332 -0.12 13.56 -28.94
C GLU A 332 -0.84 13.43 -27.60
N ILE A 333 -0.38 12.51 -26.76
CA ILE A 333 -0.81 12.45 -25.36
C ILE A 333 -0.15 13.64 -24.66
N VAL A 334 -0.93 14.69 -24.43
CA VAL A 334 -0.46 15.92 -23.74
C VAL A 334 -0.26 15.65 -22.26
N ASP A 335 -1.22 14.96 -21.65
CA ASP A 335 -1.19 14.54 -20.25
C ASP A 335 -1.63 13.09 -20.14
N ALA A 336 -0.93 12.32 -19.31
CA ALA A 336 -1.31 10.96 -18.93
C ALA A 336 -1.35 10.84 -17.41
N TYR A 337 -2.43 10.27 -16.89
CA TYR A 337 -2.61 10.02 -15.47
C TYR A 337 -2.68 8.51 -15.25
N LEU A 338 -1.84 7.99 -14.37
CA LEU A 338 -1.90 6.60 -13.94
C LEU A 338 -2.97 6.45 -12.86
N GLY A 339 -4.18 6.10 -13.29
CA GLY A 339 -5.25 5.68 -12.39
C GLY A 339 -5.06 4.23 -11.92
N GLY A 340 -5.58 3.91 -10.74
CA GLY A 340 -5.64 2.57 -10.17
C GLY A 340 -6.38 2.62 -8.84
N ASN A 341 -6.52 1.49 -8.15
CA ASN A 341 -7.04 1.52 -6.79
C ASN A 341 -6.14 2.43 -5.94
N PRO A 342 -6.66 3.53 -5.35
CA PRO A 342 -5.88 4.46 -4.55
C PRO A 342 -5.43 3.84 -3.23
N ASP A 343 -5.92 2.64 -2.89
CA ASP A 343 -5.44 1.85 -1.76
C ASP A 343 -4.26 0.95 -2.19
N PRO A 344 -3.00 1.34 -1.88
CA PRO A 344 -1.83 0.52 -2.18
C PRO A 344 -1.73 -0.74 -1.30
N ALA A 345 -2.64 -0.93 -0.32
CA ALA A 345 -2.72 -2.17 0.46
C ALA A 345 -3.48 -3.29 -0.26
N THR A 346 -4.24 -2.97 -1.31
CA THR A 346 -4.91 -3.96 -2.15
C THR A 346 -3.93 -4.54 -3.16
N MET A 347 -3.24 -5.62 -2.79
CA MET A 347 -2.60 -6.51 -3.77
C MET A 347 -3.70 -7.35 -4.44
N THR A 348 -4.02 -7.03 -5.70
CA THR A 348 -4.90 -7.83 -6.57
C THR A 348 -4.23 -9.11 -7.05
#